data_AF-A0A440ICC3-F1
#
_entry.id   AF-A0A440ICC3-F1
#
_cell.length_a   1.000
_cell.length_b   1.000
_cell.length_c   1.000
_cell.angle_alpha   90.00
_cell.angle_beta   90.00
_cell.angle_gamma   90.00
#
_symmetry.space_group_name_H-M   'P 1'
#
loop_
_entity.id
_entity.type
_entity.pdbx_description
1 polymer ?
#
loop_
_entity_poly.entity_id
_entity_poly.type
_entity_poly.pdbx_seq_one_letter_code
_entity_poly.pdbx_strand_id
1 'polypeptide(L)'
;MTRSLLAGACALAWILLPVAGAHAQTDMVLVPADDASGAADLGASSNAALADDDSQARVPFESGQLTITQQEEYGEKVLAYDGKQLASNYEVSFDKIVKVGGVNVALVDVGDGGNQCGPATVIVWKPEGGTIQSITVEQDECGAPPAAISDSAIYFVPYLLPGVSKPALQWSPTDGLTTSGNLTYMPEPGTDWKDVDPSKYDNVVDAFHNEAVYRLAETLLGKEMPEMATSLLVGGGTEKTASGAFYASGCVPHDCGGNDGFMAVDPANHKLYFARRGDKPEPDAWPAVNTWPAEVREAMDEALGSPN
;
A
#
# COMPACT_ATOMS: atom_id res chain seq x y z
N MET A 1 51.62 46.61 -19.56
CA MET A 1 50.44 46.86 -18.72
C MET A 1 49.98 45.53 -18.16
N THR A 2 50.36 45.25 -16.93
CA THR A 2 50.00 44.05 -16.16
C THR A 2 49.02 44.49 -15.08
N ARG A 3 47.87 43.82 -14.96
CA ARG A 3 46.99 43.99 -13.79
C ARG A 3 46.53 42.65 -13.25
N SER A 4 46.82 42.50 -11.96
CA SER A 4 46.54 41.39 -11.07
C SER A 4 45.07 41.25 -10.71
N LEU A 5 44.77 40.00 -10.36
CA LEU A 5 43.78 39.46 -9.44
C LEU A 5 43.32 40.40 -8.30
N LEU A 6 42.03 40.35 -7.99
CA LEU A 6 41.49 40.59 -6.64
C LEU A 6 40.26 39.71 -6.45
N ALA A 7 40.41 38.71 -5.57
CA ALA A 7 39.34 37.95 -4.97
C ALA A 7 38.72 38.77 -3.83
N GLY A 8 37.39 38.77 -3.72
CA GLY A 8 36.64 39.38 -2.63
C GLY A 8 35.57 38.41 -2.16
N ALA A 9 35.76 37.87 -0.95
CA ALA A 9 34.84 36.96 -0.28
C ALA A 9 33.65 37.73 0.30
N CYS A 10 32.42 37.28 0.01
CA CYS A 10 31.20 37.72 0.70
C CYS A 10 30.82 36.67 1.75
N ALA A 11 30.90 37.07 3.02
CA ALA A 11 30.35 36.33 4.14
C ALA A 11 28.82 36.47 4.16
N LEU A 12 28.10 35.34 4.14
CA LEU A 12 26.66 35.28 4.38
C LEU A 12 26.43 34.82 5.83
N ALA A 13 25.89 35.73 6.64
CA ALA A 13 25.43 35.46 7.99
C ALA A 13 24.13 34.64 7.95
N TRP A 14 24.14 33.45 8.54
CA TRP A 14 22.95 32.63 8.73
C TRP A 14 22.26 33.04 10.04
N ILE A 15 21.01 33.49 9.93
CA ILE A 15 20.13 33.73 11.07
C ILE A 15 19.41 32.42 11.36
N LEU A 16 19.74 31.78 12.49
CA LEU A 16 19.05 30.62 13.03
C LEU A 16 17.77 31.07 13.74
N LEU A 17 16.61 30.59 13.28
CA LEU A 17 15.36 30.59 14.04
C LEU A 17 15.05 29.16 14.48
N PRO A 18 14.69 28.91 15.75
CA PRO A 18 14.30 27.58 16.20
C PRO A 18 12.87 27.27 15.75
N VAL A 19 12.70 26.21 14.96
CA VAL A 19 11.40 25.59 14.71
C VAL A 19 11.09 24.70 15.89
N ALA A 20 10.11 25.10 16.70
CA ALA A 20 9.52 24.25 17.73
C ALA A 20 8.77 23.10 17.05
N GLY A 21 9.37 21.90 17.05
CA GLY A 21 8.68 20.66 16.72
C GLY A 21 7.74 20.29 17.85
N ALA A 22 6.45 20.23 17.55
CA ALA A 22 5.46 19.65 18.44
C ALA A 22 5.68 18.13 18.51
N HIS A 23 6.30 17.67 19.60
CA HIS A 23 6.24 16.27 20.00
C HIS A 23 4.84 16.00 20.57
N ALA A 24 4.00 15.26 19.83
CA ALA A 24 2.84 14.62 20.40
C ALA A 24 3.34 13.39 21.20
N GLN A 25 3.55 13.58 22.51
CA GLN A 25 3.65 12.48 23.47
C GLN A 25 2.26 11.88 23.64
N THR A 26 2.11 10.60 23.31
CA THR A 26 0.99 9.78 23.74
C THR A 26 1.18 9.47 25.22
N ASP A 27 0.42 10.16 26.08
CA ASP A 27 0.27 9.82 27.48
C ASP A 27 -0.46 8.47 27.60
N MET A 28 0.28 7.44 28.03
CA MET A 28 -0.30 6.21 28.54
C MET A 28 -0.96 6.50 29.89
N VAL A 29 -2.29 6.56 29.91
CA VAL A 29 -3.06 6.54 31.17
C VAL A 29 -3.00 5.13 31.74
N LEU A 30 -2.18 4.98 32.78
CA LEU A 30 -2.15 3.83 33.68
C LEU A 30 -3.46 3.76 34.47
N VAL A 31 -4.28 2.74 34.24
CA VAL A 31 -5.37 2.36 35.14
C VAL A 31 -4.81 1.36 36.17
N PRO A 32 -4.89 1.63 37.49
CA PRO A 32 -4.49 0.66 38.50
C PRO A 32 -5.52 -0.46 38.62
N ALA A 33 -5.05 -1.69 38.71
CA ALA A 33 -5.81 -2.83 39.18
C ALA A 33 -5.93 -2.78 40.72
N ASP A 34 -7.12 -3.00 41.25
CA ASP A 34 -7.31 -3.44 42.63
C ASP A 34 -8.47 -4.44 42.71
N ASP A 35 -8.20 -5.52 43.44
CA ASP A 35 -9.01 -6.72 43.61
C ASP A 35 -10.21 -6.55 44.58
N ALA A 36 -11.26 -7.30 44.25
CA ALA A 36 -12.27 -7.99 45.07
C ALA A 36 -12.61 -7.53 46.52
N SER A 37 -13.90 -7.27 46.77
CA SER A 37 -14.73 -8.04 47.73
C SER A 37 -16.14 -7.46 47.91
N GLY A 38 -17.16 -8.34 48.03
CA GLY A 38 -18.42 -8.02 48.73
C GLY A 38 -19.72 -8.31 47.97
N ALA A 39 -20.39 -9.41 48.32
CA ALA A 39 -21.67 -9.86 47.78
C ALA A 39 -22.89 -9.11 48.36
N ALA A 40 -23.98 -8.97 47.57
CA ALA A 40 -25.36 -9.36 47.91
C ALA A 40 -26.38 -8.93 46.83
N ASP A 41 -27.11 -9.93 46.35
CA ASP A 41 -28.49 -10.01 45.84
C ASP A 41 -29.35 -8.73 45.70
N LEU A 42 -30.03 -8.58 44.54
CA LEU A 42 -31.47 -8.31 44.41
C LEU A 42 -31.86 -7.92 42.97
N GLY A 43 -32.88 -8.60 42.43
CA GLY A 43 -33.95 -7.94 41.67
C GLY A 43 -33.84 -7.94 40.14
N ALA A 44 -34.77 -8.68 39.53
CA ALA A 44 -35.06 -8.66 38.10
C ALA A 44 -35.23 -7.25 37.51
N SER A 45 -34.57 -6.99 36.38
CA SER A 45 -35.11 -6.19 35.28
C SER A 45 -34.29 -6.47 34.01
N SER A 46 -35.02 -6.88 32.99
CA SER A 46 -34.66 -6.87 31.58
C SER A 46 -33.70 -5.75 31.18
N ASN A 47 -32.57 -6.12 30.59
CA ASN A 47 -31.85 -5.33 29.59
C ASN A 47 -31.06 -6.30 28.71
N ALA A 48 -31.76 -6.90 27.74
CA ALA A 48 -31.11 -7.37 26.53
C ALA A 48 -30.80 -6.14 25.68
N ALA A 49 -29.62 -5.55 25.88
CA ALA A 49 -29.05 -4.54 25.00
C ALA A 49 -27.61 -4.28 25.44
N LEU A 50 -26.67 -4.97 24.81
CA LEU A 50 -25.35 -4.47 24.41
C LEU A 50 -24.84 -5.42 23.32
N ALA A 51 -25.52 -5.43 22.17
CA ALA A 51 -24.82 -5.67 20.93
C ALA A 51 -24.26 -4.29 20.57
N ASP A 52 -22.95 -4.14 20.71
CA ASP A 52 -22.22 -2.97 20.22
C ASP A 52 -22.39 -3.01 18.69
N ASP A 53 -23.38 -2.25 18.21
CA ASP A 53 -23.65 -2.10 16.78
C ASP A 53 -22.56 -1.18 16.25
N ASP A 54 -21.49 -1.77 15.72
CA ASP A 54 -20.37 -1.10 15.04
C ASP A 54 -20.81 -0.48 13.69
N SER A 55 -22.06 0.02 13.64
CA SER A 55 -22.67 0.63 12.48
C SER A 55 -22.22 2.08 12.38
N GLN A 56 -21.50 2.41 11.30
CA GLN A 56 -21.23 3.80 10.96
C GLN A 56 -22.55 4.59 10.88
N ALA A 57 -22.52 5.82 11.39
CA ALA A 57 -23.68 6.71 11.35
C ALA A 57 -24.19 6.87 9.90
N ARG A 58 -25.52 6.88 9.75
CA ARG A 58 -26.16 7.03 8.43
C ARG A 58 -25.70 8.33 7.76
N VAL A 59 -25.32 8.25 6.49
CA VAL A 59 -24.81 9.39 5.72
C VAL A 59 -25.92 9.91 4.80
N PRO A 60 -26.44 11.14 5.01
CA PRO A 60 -27.38 11.75 4.07
C PRO A 60 -26.74 11.88 2.68
N PHE A 61 -27.41 11.37 1.65
CA PHE A 61 -26.93 11.46 0.28
C PHE A 61 -28.11 11.65 -0.67
N GLU A 62 -28.06 12.70 -1.49
CA GLU A 62 -29.17 13.10 -2.36
C GLU A 62 -30.49 13.27 -1.57
N SER A 63 -31.53 12.51 -1.92
CA SER A 63 -32.85 12.55 -1.28
C SER A 63 -33.05 11.43 -0.24
N GLY A 64 -32.00 10.68 0.09
CA GLY A 64 -32.06 9.50 0.96
C GLY A 64 -30.81 9.39 1.82
N GLN A 65 -30.44 8.17 2.18
CA GLN A 65 -29.31 7.90 3.07
C GLN A 65 -28.50 6.66 2.63
N LEU A 66 -27.18 6.77 2.75
CA LEU A 66 -26.27 5.64 2.73
C LEU A 66 -26.14 5.07 4.14
N THR A 67 -26.11 3.75 4.23
CA THR A 67 -25.95 3.01 5.48
C THR A 67 -24.94 1.90 5.32
N ILE A 68 -24.11 1.68 6.33
CA ILE A 68 -23.21 0.53 6.43
C ILE A 68 -23.65 -0.27 7.65
N THR A 69 -23.98 -1.54 7.44
CA THR A 69 -24.50 -2.44 8.49
C THR A 69 -23.74 -3.74 8.50
N GLN A 70 -23.55 -4.31 9.68
CA GLN A 70 -22.95 -5.63 9.89
C GLN A 70 -23.92 -6.47 10.73
N GLN A 71 -24.27 -7.67 10.30
CA GLN A 71 -25.24 -8.51 11.03
C GLN A 71 -24.59 -9.36 12.12
N GLU A 72 -23.34 -9.76 11.90
CA GLU A 72 -22.56 -10.60 12.80
C GLU A 72 -21.26 -9.87 13.17
N GLU A 73 -20.75 -10.04 14.39
CA GLU A 73 -19.58 -9.33 14.93
C GLU A 73 -18.33 -9.42 14.02
N TYR A 74 -18.14 -10.55 13.34
CA TYR A 74 -17.05 -10.78 12.38
C TYR A 74 -17.57 -11.06 10.97
N GLY A 75 -18.79 -10.61 10.68
CA GLY A 75 -19.49 -10.87 9.42
C GLY A 75 -19.24 -9.82 8.35
N GLU A 76 -19.80 -10.06 7.17
CA GLU A 76 -19.79 -9.14 6.04
C GLU A 76 -20.52 -7.82 6.38
N LYS A 77 -19.89 -6.69 6.04
CA LYS A 77 -20.49 -5.36 6.07
C LYS A 77 -21.17 -5.07 4.74
N VAL A 78 -22.33 -4.42 4.80
CA VAL A 78 -23.17 -4.12 3.62
C VAL A 78 -23.37 -2.62 3.49
N LEU A 79 -22.96 -2.06 2.35
CA LEU A 79 -23.31 -0.72 1.91
C LEU A 79 -24.70 -0.74 1.25
N ALA A 80 -25.62 0.09 1.72
CA ALA A 80 -26.95 0.24 1.12
C ALA A 80 -27.37 1.71 0.98
N TYR A 81 -28.21 1.99 -0.02
CA TYR A 81 -28.93 3.26 -0.16
C TYR A 81 -30.43 3.01 0.05
N ASP A 82 -31.03 3.65 1.06
CA ASP A 82 -32.43 3.45 1.45
C ASP A 82 -32.84 1.96 1.55
N GLY A 83 -31.93 1.12 2.06
CA GLY A 83 -32.11 -0.33 2.22
C GLY A 83 -31.83 -1.18 0.98
N LYS A 84 -31.54 -0.57 -0.18
CA LYS A 84 -31.06 -1.29 -1.37
C LYS A 84 -29.54 -1.46 -1.28
N GLN A 85 -29.07 -2.71 -1.19
CA GLN A 85 -27.65 -3.03 -1.22
C GLN A 85 -26.98 -2.53 -2.50
N LEU A 86 -25.82 -1.92 -2.33
CA LEU A 86 -24.96 -1.40 -3.40
C LEU A 86 -23.64 -2.16 -3.50
N ALA A 87 -23.07 -2.56 -2.37
CA ALA A 87 -21.83 -3.34 -2.27
C ALA A 87 -21.77 -4.03 -0.90
N SER A 88 -20.92 -5.04 -0.77
CA SER A 88 -20.63 -5.71 0.50
C SER A 88 -19.24 -6.31 0.48
N ASN A 89 -18.57 -6.30 1.62
CA ASN A 89 -17.33 -7.02 1.88
C ASN A 89 -17.05 -7.03 3.40
N TYR A 90 -15.96 -7.65 3.84
CA TYR A 90 -15.53 -7.70 5.23
C TYR A 90 -15.30 -6.29 5.80
N GLU A 91 -14.61 -5.43 5.07
CA GLU A 91 -14.44 -4.01 5.39
C GLU A 91 -15.21 -3.13 4.41
N VAL A 92 -16.01 -2.23 4.96
CA VAL A 92 -16.76 -1.21 4.22
C VAL A 92 -16.71 0.08 5.03
N SER A 93 -16.17 1.15 4.46
CA SER A 93 -16.05 2.43 5.15
C SER A 93 -16.38 3.60 4.22
N PHE A 94 -17.19 4.53 4.72
CA PHE A 94 -17.47 5.76 3.98
C PHE A 94 -16.24 6.68 4.00
N ASP A 95 -15.78 7.11 2.82
CA ASP A 95 -14.68 8.08 2.68
C ASP A 95 -15.22 9.51 2.67
N LYS A 96 -15.89 9.90 1.57
CA LYS A 96 -16.38 11.28 1.39
C LYS A 96 -17.44 11.43 0.32
N ILE A 97 -18.10 12.59 0.31
CA ILE A 97 -18.91 13.07 -0.81
C ILE A 97 -18.15 14.19 -1.52
N VAL A 98 -18.09 14.10 -2.84
CA VAL A 98 -17.46 15.10 -3.73
C VAL A 98 -18.45 15.52 -4.82
N LYS A 99 -18.14 16.62 -5.51
CA LYS A 99 -18.94 17.12 -6.63
C LYS A 99 -18.13 17.02 -7.92
N VAL A 100 -18.67 16.30 -8.91
CA VAL A 100 -18.00 16.02 -10.19
C VAL A 100 -18.99 16.26 -11.31
N GLY A 101 -18.65 17.10 -12.29
CA GLY A 101 -19.56 17.47 -13.38
C GLY A 101 -20.89 18.08 -12.89
N GLY A 102 -20.90 18.66 -11.70
CA GLY A 102 -22.11 19.17 -11.06
C GLY A 102 -22.94 18.15 -10.27
N VAL A 103 -22.58 16.87 -10.32
CA VAL A 103 -23.27 15.75 -9.64
C VAL A 103 -22.59 15.43 -8.31
N ASN A 104 -23.36 15.19 -7.24
CA ASN A 104 -22.77 14.70 -6.00
C ASN A 104 -22.46 13.21 -6.12
N VAL A 105 -21.30 12.82 -5.60
CA VAL A 105 -20.75 11.48 -5.72
C VAL A 105 -20.21 11.07 -4.36
N ALA A 106 -20.73 9.98 -3.80
CA ALA A 106 -20.18 9.37 -2.60
C ALA A 106 -19.12 8.34 -2.99
N LEU A 107 -18.00 8.35 -2.29
CA LEU A 107 -16.92 7.38 -2.38
C LEU A 107 -16.91 6.55 -1.10
N VAL A 108 -16.88 5.24 -1.27
CA VAL A 108 -16.91 4.25 -0.19
C VAL A 108 -15.82 3.23 -0.47
N ASP A 109 -15.00 2.96 0.52
CA ASP A 109 -13.97 1.93 0.43
C ASP A 109 -14.56 0.57 0.81
N VAL A 110 -14.32 -0.44 -0.02
CA VAL A 110 -14.86 -1.80 0.12
C VAL A 110 -13.75 -2.81 -0.14
N GLY A 111 -13.46 -3.69 0.81
CA GLY A 111 -12.38 -4.68 0.66
C GLY A 111 -12.42 -5.81 1.69
N ASP A 112 -11.53 -6.77 1.51
CA ASP A 112 -11.45 -7.98 2.36
C ASP A 112 -10.88 -7.68 3.76
N GLY A 113 -10.40 -6.45 3.97
CA GLY A 113 -9.72 -6.03 5.19
C GLY A 113 -8.29 -6.58 5.29
N GLY A 114 -7.68 -6.40 6.47
CA GLY A 114 -6.28 -6.73 6.70
C GLY A 114 -5.32 -5.61 6.29
N ASN A 115 -4.03 -5.91 6.32
CA ASN A 115 -2.94 -4.93 6.09
C ASN A 115 -2.12 -5.21 4.83
N GLN A 116 -2.48 -6.23 4.05
CA GLN A 116 -1.72 -6.62 2.84
C GLN A 116 -2.14 -5.83 1.61
N CYS A 117 -3.43 -5.47 1.52
CA CYS A 117 -4.05 -4.96 0.31
C CYS A 117 -5.05 -3.86 0.65
N GLY A 118 -5.09 -2.82 -0.18
CA GLY A 118 -6.01 -1.69 -0.01
C GLY A 118 -7.42 -2.03 -0.49
N PRO A 119 -8.45 -1.34 0.01
CA PRO A 119 -9.82 -1.55 -0.46
C PRO A 119 -10.01 -1.03 -1.89
N ALA A 120 -11.01 -1.58 -2.58
CA ALA A 120 -11.54 -1.01 -3.81
C ALA A 120 -12.43 0.20 -3.49
N THR A 121 -12.60 1.12 -4.45
CA THR A 121 -13.49 2.27 -4.28
C THR A 121 -14.82 2.03 -4.98
N VAL A 122 -15.91 2.08 -4.23
CA VAL A 122 -17.27 2.14 -4.78
C VAL A 122 -17.67 3.59 -4.97
N ILE A 123 -17.98 3.95 -6.21
CA ILE A 123 -18.53 5.24 -6.59
C ILE A 123 -20.05 5.13 -6.58
N VAL A 124 -20.73 5.99 -5.83
CA VAL A 124 -22.20 6.06 -5.76
C VAL A 124 -22.67 7.44 -6.20
N TRP A 125 -23.60 7.49 -7.16
CA TRP A 125 -24.15 8.75 -7.67
C TRP A 125 -25.61 8.60 -8.09
N LYS A 126 -26.29 9.72 -8.28
CA LYS A 126 -27.66 9.76 -8.82
C LYS A 126 -27.70 10.67 -10.05
N PRO A 127 -27.90 10.12 -11.26
CA PRO A 127 -28.14 10.94 -12.45
C PRO A 127 -29.37 11.83 -12.27
N GLU A 128 -29.42 12.98 -12.95
CA GLU A 128 -30.58 13.87 -12.91
C GLU A 128 -31.85 13.12 -13.37
N GLY A 129 -32.91 13.15 -12.54
CA GLY A 129 -34.15 12.40 -12.79
C GLY A 129 -34.02 10.88 -12.70
N GLY A 130 -32.85 10.35 -12.37
CA GLY A 130 -32.55 8.92 -12.31
C GLY A 130 -32.64 8.31 -10.91
N THR A 131 -32.34 7.01 -10.85
CA THR A 131 -32.18 6.26 -9.60
C THR A 131 -30.71 6.19 -9.20
N ILE A 132 -30.45 5.90 -7.91
CA ILE A 132 -29.09 5.68 -7.41
C ILE A 132 -28.35 4.63 -8.26
N GLN A 133 -27.14 4.95 -8.65
CA GLN A 133 -26.21 4.10 -9.38
C GLN A 133 -24.97 3.87 -8.53
N SER A 134 -24.31 2.74 -8.74
CA SER A 134 -22.99 2.48 -8.18
C SER A 134 -22.11 1.73 -9.17
N ILE A 135 -20.79 1.90 -9.02
CA ILE A 135 -19.78 1.08 -9.69
C ILE A 135 -18.60 0.88 -8.75
N THR A 136 -18.04 -0.33 -8.74
CA THR A 136 -16.80 -0.64 -8.03
C THR A 136 -15.63 -0.41 -8.97
N VAL A 137 -14.63 0.34 -8.50
CA VAL A 137 -13.34 0.52 -9.15
C VAL A 137 -12.32 -0.26 -8.35
N GLU A 138 -11.83 -1.34 -8.94
CA GLU A 138 -10.86 -2.27 -8.37
C GLU A 138 -9.69 -2.41 -9.35
N GLN A 139 -8.48 -2.40 -8.83
CA GLN A 139 -7.25 -2.49 -9.61
C GLN A 139 -6.34 -3.55 -8.98
N ASP A 140 -6.51 -4.81 -9.42
CA ASP A 140 -5.63 -5.95 -9.12
C ASP A 140 -5.72 -6.46 -7.69
N GLU A 141 -6.94 -6.58 -7.16
CA GLU A 141 -7.31 -7.21 -5.88
C GLU A 141 -6.72 -6.54 -4.63
N CYS A 142 -5.79 -5.58 -4.79
CA CYS A 142 -5.17 -4.81 -3.72
C CYS A 142 -5.48 -3.32 -3.75
N GLY A 143 -6.57 -2.98 -4.43
CA GLY A 143 -7.09 -1.62 -4.50
C GLY A 143 -6.18 -0.66 -5.26
N ALA A 144 -6.43 0.63 -5.07
CA ALA A 144 -5.63 1.69 -5.66
C ALA A 144 -5.27 2.73 -4.58
N PRO A 145 -4.23 3.54 -4.80
CA PRO A 145 -4.06 4.80 -4.09
C PRO A 145 -5.36 5.61 -4.04
N PRO A 146 -5.51 6.50 -3.05
CA PRO A 146 -6.65 7.40 -2.99
C PRO A 146 -6.88 8.14 -4.30
N ALA A 147 -8.13 8.13 -4.76
CA ALA A 147 -8.49 8.73 -6.04
C ALA A 147 -8.26 10.25 -6.06
N ALA A 148 -7.77 10.76 -7.20
CA ALA A 148 -7.62 12.18 -7.43
C ALA A 148 -8.92 12.79 -7.97
N ILE A 149 -9.43 13.82 -7.29
CA ILE A 149 -10.72 14.44 -7.62
C ILE A 149 -10.51 15.75 -8.36
N SER A 150 -11.21 15.91 -9.47
CA SER A 150 -11.31 17.17 -10.22
C SER A 150 -12.77 17.58 -10.41
N ASP A 151 -12.98 18.80 -10.91
CA ASP A 151 -14.32 19.32 -11.20
C ASP A 151 -15.08 18.49 -12.25
N SER A 152 -14.40 17.73 -13.11
CA SER A 152 -15.00 17.01 -14.24
C SER A 152 -14.92 15.48 -14.13
N ALA A 153 -13.93 14.95 -13.42
CA ALA A 153 -13.72 13.52 -13.30
C ALA A 153 -12.99 13.13 -12.00
N ILE A 154 -13.10 11.85 -11.65
CA ILE A 154 -12.34 11.15 -10.61
C ILE A 154 -11.30 10.30 -11.32
N TYR A 155 -10.03 10.38 -10.90
CA TYR A 155 -8.92 9.65 -11.50
C TYR A 155 -8.36 8.62 -10.54
N PHE A 156 -8.13 7.41 -11.05
CA PHE A 156 -7.56 6.28 -10.32
C PHE A 156 -6.22 5.93 -10.96
N VAL A 157 -5.15 6.15 -10.20
CA VAL A 157 -3.78 5.82 -10.59
C VAL A 157 -3.46 4.46 -9.98
N PRO A 158 -3.08 3.43 -10.76
CA PRO A 158 -2.79 2.11 -10.20
C PRO A 158 -1.53 2.10 -9.34
N TYR A 159 -1.44 1.16 -8.39
CA TYR A 159 -0.14 0.75 -7.85
C TYR A 159 0.66 0.05 -8.96
N LEU A 160 1.77 0.67 -9.35
CA LEU A 160 2.67 0.12 -10.36
C LEU A 160 3.84 -0.56 -9.66
N LEU A 161 4.03 -1.84 -9.99
CA LEU A 161 5.23 -2.58 -9.59
C LEU A 161 6.30 -2.45 -10.69
N PRO A 162 7.58 -2.68 -10.35
CA PRO A 162 8.66 -2.78 -11.33
C PRO A 162 8.28 -3.63 -12.54
N GLY A 163 8.52 -3.10 -13.75
CA GLY A 163 8.23 -3.79 -15.01
C GLY A 163 6.77 -3.78 -15.46
N VAL A 164 5.85 -3.19 -14.68
CA VAL A 164 4.42 -3.20 -14.98
C VAL A 164 3.97 -1.94 -15.73
N SER A 165 3.06 -2.13 -16.69
CA SER A 165 2.26 -1.07 -17.31
C SER A 165 0.77 -1.37 -17.13
N LYS A 166 0.02 -0.41 -16.60
CA LYS A 166 -1.42 -0.56 -16.26
C LYS A 166 -2.22 0.67 -16.69
N PRO A 167 -3.53 0.52 -16.94
CA PRO A 167 -4.38 1.66 -17.24
C PRO A 167 -4.58 2.54 -15.99
N ALA A 168 -4.37 3.84 -16.15
CA ALA A 168 -4.97 4.84 -15.28
C ALA A 168 -6.44 5.00 -15.70
N LEU A 169 -7.35 4.90 -14.74
CA LEU A 169 -8.77 4.99 -14.99
C LEU A 169 -9.26 6.39 -14.64
N GLN A 170 -10.34 6.80 -15.29
CA GLN A 170 -11.09 7.98 -14.92
C GLN A 170 -12.58 7.65 -14.91
N TRP A 171 -13.33 8.32 -14.04
CA TRP A 171 -14.78 8.23 -14.00
C TRP A 171 -15.40 9.62 -14.04
N SER A 172 -16.44 9.79 -14.84
CA SER A 172 -17.29 10.98 -14.84
C SER A 172 -18.77 10.58 -14.85
N PRO A 173 -19.69 11.45 -14.40
CA PRO A 173 -21.12 11.17 -14.49
C PRO A 173 -21.63 11.00 -15.93
N THR A 174 -20.97 11.63 -16.90
CA THR A 174 -21.36 11.61 -18.32
C THR A 174 -20.84 10.39 -19.06
N ASP A 175 -19.58 10.00 -18.81
CA ASP A 175 -18.87 9.00 -19.60
C ASP A 175 -18.72 7.67 -18.87
N GLY A 176 -18.99 7.63 -17.55
CA GLY A 176 -18.75 6.47 -16.72
C GLY A 176 -17.26 6.18 -16.55
N LEU A 177 -16.92 4.93 -16.19
CA LEU A 177 -15.54 4.51 -15.99
C LEU A 177 -14.87 4.23 -17.34
N THR A 178 -13.77 4.93 -17.61
CA THR A 178 -13.01 4.84 -18.86
C THR A 178 -11.51 4.86 -18.57
N THR A 179 -10.69 4.45 -19.54
CA THR A 179 -9.23 4.56 -19.45
C THR A 179 -8.77 5.97 -19.83
N SER A 180 -8.05 6.64 -18.92
CA SER A 180 -7.44 7.94 -19.18
C SER A 180 -6.09 7.81 -19.91
N GLY A 181 -5.43 6.66 -19.80
CA GLY A 181 -4.14 6.36 -20.43
C GLY A 181 -3.49 5.14 -19.77
N ASN A 182 -2.31 4.75 -20.24
CA ASN A 182 -1.49 3.74 -19.58
C ASN A 182 -0.31 4.40 -18.87
N LEU A 183 -0.07 3.98 -17.63
CA LEU A 183 1.10 4.37 -16.85
C LEU A 183 2.02 3.15 -16.72
N THR A 184 3.32 3.40 -16.74
CA THR A 184 4.35 2.39 -16.60
C THR A 184 5.24 2.76 -15.43
N TYR A 185 5.66 1.77 -14.65
CA TYR A 185 6.61 1.98 -13.57
C TYR A 185 7.88 2.67 -14.09
N MET A 186 8.33 3.66 -13.34
CA MET A 186 9.58 4.37 -13.61
C MET A 186 10.33 4.53 -12.30
N PRO A 187 11.61 4.11 -12.22
CA PRO A 187 12.44 4.38 -11.05
C PRO A 187 12.70 5.88 -10.92
N GLU A 188 13.17 6.30 -9.75
CA GLU A 188 13.59 7.68 -9.50
C GLU A 188 14.78 8.05 -10.41
N PRO A 189 14.59 9.02 -11.33
CA PRO A 189 15.57 9.29 -12.37
C PRO A 189 16.86 9.91 -11.79
N GLY A 190 18.00 9.44 -12.28
CA GLY A 190 19.32 9.96 -11.93
C GLY A 190 19.91 9.39 -10.63
N THR A 191 19.24 8.44 -9.99
CA THR A 191 19.79 7.71 -8.83
C THR A 191 20.73 6.59 -9.28
N ASP A 192 21.80 6.36 -8.52
CA ASP A 192 22.84 5.38 -8.83
C ASP A 192 23.20 4.54 -7.59
N TRP A 193 24.13 3.58 -7.70
CA TRP A 193 24.55 2.67 -6.64
C TRP A 193 24.98 3.35 -5.34
N LYS A 194 25.57 4.55 -5.45
CA LYS A 194 25.96 5.38 -4.28
C LYS A 194 24.76 5.90 -3.48
N ASP A 195 23.56 5.91 -4.07
CA ASP A 195 22.32 6.41 -3.48
C ASP A 195 21.50 5.28 -2.86
N VAL A 196 21.97 4.03 -2.95
CA VAL A 196 21.35 2.87 -2.31
C VAL A 196 21.56 2.94 -0.80
N ASP A 197 20.47 3.01 -0.05
CA ASP A 197 20.46 3.14 1.40
C ASP A 197 19.37 2.24 2.01
N PRO A 198 19.72 1.01 2.41
CA PRO A 198 18.75 0.06 2.95
C PRO A 198 18.09 0.50 4.26
N SER A 199 18.61 1.53 4.94
CA SER A 199 17.99 2.06 6.16
C SER A 199 16.74 2.90 5.90
N LYS A 200 16.47 3.24 4.64
CA LYS A 200 15.28 4.00 4.20
C LYS A 200 14.21 3.11 3.57
N TYR A 201 14.45 1.81 3.48
CA TYR A 201 13.52 0.88 2.86
C TYR A 201 12.59 0.32 3.92
N ASP A 202 11.30 0.36 3.63
CA ASP A 202 10.32 -0.38 4.40
C ASP A 202 10.37 -1.86 4.00
N ASN A 203 10.57 -2.13 2.70
CA ASN A 203 10.71 -3.47 2.13
C ASN A 203 11.83 -3.52 1.08
N VAL A 204 12.41 -4.70 0.82
CA VAL A 204 13.49 -4.84 -0.17
C VAL A 204 13.07 -4.46 -1.60
N VAL A 205 11.77 -4.55 -1.92
CA VAL A 205 11.21 -4.10 -3.21
C VAL A 205 11.41 -2.59 -3.43
N ASP A 206 11.60 -1.79 -2.37
CA ASP A 206 11.89 -0.35 -2.47
C ASP A 206 13.24 -0.08 -3.14
N ALA A 207 14.14 -1.07 -3.20
CA ALA A 207 15.40 -0.95 -3.93
C ALA A 207 15.18 -0.70 -5.43
N PHE A 208 14.04 -1.10 -6.00
CA PHE A 208 13.70 -0.82 -7.40
C PHE A 208 13.40 0.66 -7.67
N HIS A 209 13.16 1.50 -6.63
CA HIS A 209 13.07 2.95 -6.82
C HIS A 209 14.40 3.53 -7.32
N ASN A 210 15.53 2.89 -7.03
CA ASN A 210 16.84 3.31 -7.54
C ASN A 210 16.99 2.92 -9.02
N GLU A 211 17.31 3.86 -9.89
CA GLU A 211 17.40 3.66 -11.34
C GLU A 211 18.49 2.64 -11.72
N ALA A 212 19.67 2.70 -11.11
CA ALA A 212 20.74 1.74 -11.42
C ALA A 212 20.38 0.31 -11.01
N VAL A 213 19.73 0.14 -9.85
CA VAL A 213 19.19 -1.16 -9.41
C VAL A 213 18.10 -1.64 -10.36
N TYR A 214 17.12 -0.79 -10.67
CA TYR A 214 16.03 -1.12 -11.60
C TYR A 214 16.54 -1.59 -12.95
N ARG A 215 17.50 -0.87 -13.56
CA ARG A 215 18.06 -1.19 -14.89
C ARG A 215 18.81 -2.52 -14.89
N LEU A 216 19.57 -2.80 -13.84
CA LEU A 216 20.24 -4.09 -13.72
C LEU A 216 19.22 -5.22 -13.52
N ALA A 217 18.19 -5.01 -12.70
CA ALA A 217 17.12 -5.97 -12.51
C ALA A 217 16.35 -6.22 -13.82
N GLU A 218 16.08 -5.17 -14.61
CA GLU A 218 15.40 -5.26 -15.92
C GLU A 218 16.21 -6.13 -16.88
N THR A 219 17.54 -6.00 -16.84
CA THR A 219 18.46 -6.81 -17.65
C THR A 219 18.50 -8.28 -17.20
N LEU A 220 18.44 -8.54 -15.88
CA LEU A 220 18.52 -9.88 -15.32
C LEU A 220 17.21 -10.67 -15.41
N LEU A 221 16.10 -10.01 -15.08
CA LEU A 221 14.78 -10.63 -14.94
C LEU A 221 13.97 -10.53 -16.24
N GLY A 222 14.11 -9.45 -17.01
CA GLY A 222 13.32 -9.19 -18.20
C GLY A 222 11.81 -9.31 -17.90
N LYS A 223 11.13 -10.22 -18.59
CA LYS A 223 9.70 -10.47 -18.43
C LYS A 223 9.30 -11.03 -17.05
N GLU A 224 10.25 -11.56 -16.29
CA GLU A 224 10.01 -12.11 -14.94
C GLU A 224 9.99 -11.00 -13.86
N MET A 225 10.37 -9.77 -14.21
CA MET A 225 10.46 -8.65 -13.27
C MET A 225 9.13 -8.36 -12.54
N PRO A 226 7.96 -8.29 -13.22
CA PRO A 226 6.69 -8.08 -12.54
C PRO A 226 6.40 -9.13 -11.47
N GLU A 227 6.56 -10.42 -11.82
CA GLU A 227 6.27 -11.51 -10.89
C GLU A 227 7.27 -11.55 -9.73
N MET A 228 8.55 -11.31 -10.01
CA MET A 228 9.56 -11.17 -8.96
C MET A 228 9.24 -10.03 -8.00
N ALA A 229 8.84 -8.86 -8.51
CA ALA A 229 8.48 -7.72 -7.66
C ALA A 229 7.23 -8.02 -6.82
N THR A 230 6.21 -8.67 -7.39
CA THR A 230 5.03 -9.12 -6.65
C THR A 230 5.41 -10.07 -5.52
N SER A 231 6.32 -11.00 -5.77
CA SER A 231 6.85 -11.94 -4.78
C SER A 231 7.65 -11.31 -3.65
N LEU A 232 7.93 -10.01 -3.71
CA LEU A 232 8.67 -9.26 -2.68
C LEU A 232 7.79 -8.24 -1.94
N LEU A 233 6.47 -8.21 -2.21
CA LEU A 233 5.57 -7.16 -1.71
C LEU A 233 5.30 -7.26 -0.22
N VAL A 234 5.02 -8.46 0.28
CA VAL A 234 4.76 -8.69 1.71
C VAL A 234 6.04 -9.20 2.34
N GLY A 235 6.79 -8.30 2.98
CA GLY A 235 8.08 -8.60 3.58
C GLY A 235 8.34 -7.76 4.83
N GLY A 236 9.54 -7.90 5.35
CA GLY A 236 10.06 -7.06 6.42
C GLY A 236 11.23 -6.21 5.94
N GLY A 237 11.86 -5.53 6.90
CA GLY A 237 13.09 -4.79 6.67
C GLY A 237 14.25 -5.67 6.19
N THR A 238 15.34 -5.01 5.79
CA THR A 238 16.49 -5.70 5.21
C THR A 238 17.50 -6.18 6.26
N GLU A 239 18.11 -7.33 5.97
CA GLU A 239 19.26 -7.87 6.69
C GLU A 239 20.56 -7.61 5.91
N LYS A 240 21.72 -7.80 6.55
CA LYS A 240 23.04 -7.56 5.95
C LYS A 240 23.95 -8.76 6.10
N THR A 241 24.64 -9.11 5.01
CA THR A 241 25.71 -10.09 5.01
C THR A 241 27.03 -9.48 5.53
N ALA A 242 28.02 -10.33 5.78
CA ALA A 242 29.35 -9.90 6.24
C ALA A 242 30.09 -9.03 5.20
N SER A 243 29.87 -9.25 3.90
CA SER A 243 30.47 -8.40 2.85
C SER A 243 29.76 -7.06 2.66
N GLY A 244 28.60 -6.86 3.29
CA GLY A 244 27.81 -5.63 3.19
C GLY A 244 26.74 -5.64 2.11
N ALA A 245 26.51 -6.77 1.42
CA ALA A 245 25.27 -6.95 0.68
C ALA A 245 24.09 -6.95 1.65
N PHE A 246 22.95 -6.41 1.24
CA PHE A 246 21.72 -6.50 2.01
C PHE A 246 20.69 -7.36 1.28
N TYR A 247 19.80 -7.99 2.03
CA TYR A 247 18.80 -8.88 1.48
C TYR A 247 17.50 -8.85 2.29
N ALA A 248 16.42 -9.34 1.68
CA ALA A 248 15.24 -9.81 2.39
C ALA A 248 14.51 -10.84 1.53
N SER A 249 13.58 -11.56 2.15
CA SER A 249 12.52 -12.27 1.45
C SER A 249 11.19 -11.54 1.58
N GLY A 250 10.26 -11.87 0.69
CA GLY A 250 8.87 -11.47 0.77
C GLY A 250 7.97 -12.54 0.16
N CYS A 251 6.68 -12.28 0.15
CA CYS A 251 5.70 -13.12 -0.51
C CYS A 251 4.71 -12.32 -1.34
N VAL A 252 3.97 -13.05 -2.19
CA VAL A 252 2.81 -12.52 -2.91
C VAL A 252 1.68 -12.27 -1.89
N PRO A 253 1.00 -11.11 -1.94
CA PRO A 253 -0.15 -10.86 -1.08
C PRO A 253 -1.16 -12.01 -1.15
N HIS A 254 -1.65 -12.45 0.01
CA HIS A 254 -2.57 -13.59 0.18
C HIS A 254 -2.02 -14.98 -0.21
N ASP A 255 -0.77 -15.11 -0.65
CA ASP A 255 -0.14 -16.38 -1.08
C ASP A 255 1.27 -16.59 -0.47
N CYS A 256 1.40 -16.28 0.81
CA CYS A 256 2.62 -16.53 1.58
C CYS A 256 2.92 -18.04 1.70
N GLY A 257 4.11 -18.45 1.28
CA GLY A 257 4.57 -19.84 1.25
C GLY A 257 4.50 -20.50 -0.13
N GLY A 258 3.80 -19.89 -1.09
CA GLY A 258 3.68 -20.40 -2.45
C GLY A 258 4.76 -19.84 -3.37
N ASN A 259 4.63 -18.55 -3.68
CA ASN A 259 5.48 -17.85 -4.65
C ASN A 259 6.45 -16.85 -3.99
N ASP A 260 7.03 -17.20 -2.85
CA ASP A 260 7.90 -16.29 -2.10
C ASP A 260 9.14 -15.87 -2.90
N GLY A 261 9.53 -14.61 -2.75
CA GLY A 261 10.69 -14.01 -3.39
C GLY A 261 11.83 -13.78 -2.42
N PHE A 262 13.05 -13.74 -2.94
CA PHE A 262 14.25 -13.32 -2.26
C PHE A 262 14.99 -12.34 -3.17
N MET A 263 15.48 -11.25 -2.58
CA MET A 263 16.33 -10.29 -3.26
C MET A 263 17.52 -9.96 -2.38
N ALA A 264 18.72 -9.99 -2.97
CA ALA A 264 19.92 -9.42 -2.39
C ALA A 264 20.54 -8.39 -3.33
N VAL A 265 21.04 -7.31 -2.74
CA VAL A 265 21.69 -6.20 -3.42
C VAL A 265 23.08 -6.04 -2.83
N ASP A 266 24.08 -5.99 -3.70
CA ASP A 266 25.46 -5.71 -3.34
C ASP A 266 25.87 -4.36 -3.95
N PRO A 267 25.76 -3.26 -3.17
CA PRO A 267 26.11 -1.93 -3.64
C PRO A 267 27.61 -1.74 -3.87
N ALA A 268 28.48 -2.57 -3.29
CA ALA A 268 29.92 -2.43 -3.47
C ALA A 268 30.38 -3.00 -4.82
N ASN A 269 29.76 -4.10 -5.26
CA ASN A 269 30.09 -4.76 -6.52
C ASN A 269 29.08 -4.51 -7.65
N HIS A 270 28.04 -3.71 -7.38
CA HIS A 270 26.95 -3.39 -8.30
C HIS A 270 26.28 -4.66 -8.83
N LYS A 271 25.88 -5.56 -7.91
CA LYS A 271 25.25 -6.85 -8.22
C LYS A 271 23.89 -6.99 -7.57
N LEU A 272 23.04 -7.75 -8.24
CA LEU A 272 21.74 -8.17 -7.75
C LEU A 272 21.64 -9.70 -7.85
N TYR A 273 20.91 -10.27 -6.90
CA TYR A 273 20.63 -11.67 -6.81
C TYR A 273 19.14 -11.83 -6.47
N PHE A 274 18.43 -12.61 -7.26
CA PHE A 274 17.01 -12.86 -7.10
C PHE A 274 16.75 -14.34 -7.05
N ALA A 275 15.89 -14.78 -6.15
CA ALA A 275 15.33 -16.13 -6.19
C ALA A 275 13.82 -16.05 -5.98
N ARG A 276 13.07 -16.97 -6.59
CA ARG A 276 11.63 -17.07 -6.39
C ARG A 276 11.20 -18.53 -6.36
N ARG A 277 10.36 -18.86 -5.37
CA ARG A 277 9.71 -20.16 -5.28
C ARG A 277 8.68 -20.33 -6.41
N GLY A 278 8.48 -21.57 -6.80
CA GLY A 278 7.44 -21.98 -7.72
C GLY A 278 7.21 -23.48 -7.56
N ASP A 279 6.67 -24.13 -8.58
CA ASP A 279 6.30 -25.56 -8.51
C ASP A 279 7.50 -26.53 -8.39
N LYS A 280 8.73 -26.05 -8.50
CA LYS A 280 9.95 -26.87 -8.46
C LYS A 280 10.51 -26.94 -7.03
N PRO A 281 11.22 -28.02 -6.67
CA PRO A 281 11.93 -28.09 -5.39
C PRO A 281 13.00 -27.00 -5.25
N GLU A 282 13.68 -26.63 -6.33
CA GLU A 282 14.65 -25.54 -6.31
C GLU A 282 14.02 -24.22 -6.80
N PRO A 283 14.28 -23.09 -6.12
CA PRO A 283 13.80 -21.80 -6.59
C PRO A 283 14.46 -21.42 -7.92
N ASP A 284 13.71 -20.73 -8.77
CA ASP A 284 14.29 -20.11 -9.95
C ASP A 284 15.17 -18.92 -9.49
N ALA A 285 16.36 -18.77 -10.07
CA ALA A 285 17.37 -17.83 -9.59
C ALA A 285 18.04 -17.02 -10.71
N TRP A 286 18.25 -15.73 -10.46
CA TRP A 286 18.87 -14.78 -11.38
C TRP A 286 19.95 -13.95 -10.68
N PRO A 287 21.20 -13.94 -11.18
CA PRO A 287 21.76 -14.87 -12.17
C PRO A 287 21.76 -16.33 -11.63
N ALA A 288 22.28 -17.30 -12.38
CA ALA A 288 22.34 -18.68 -11.92
C ALA A 288 23.02 -18.80 -10.53
N VAL A 289 22.39 -19.54 -9.61
CA VAL A 289 22.76 -19.60 -8.17
C VAL A 289 24.22 -20.01 -7.91
N ASN A 290 24.80 -20.82 -8.80
CA ASN A 290 26.20 -21.24 -8.71
C ASN A 290 27.22 -20.09 -8.90
N THR A 291 26.77 -18.94 -9.41
CA THR A 291 27.59 -17.73 -9.57
C THR A 291 27.55 -16.80 -8.36
N TRP A 292 26.70 -17.09 -7.37
CA TRP A 292 26.49 -16.20 -6.23
C TRP A 292 27.63 -16.30 -5.21
N PRO A 293 27.86 -15.27 -4.39
CA PRO A 293 28.65 -15.41 -3.18
C PRO A 293 28.05 -16.46 -2.24
N ALA A 294 28.88 -17.17 -1.48
CA ALA A 294 28.40 -18.23 -0.59
C ALA A 294 27.43 -17.72 0.48
N GLU A 295 27.72 -16.57 1.07
CA GLU A 295 26.88 -15.91 2.07
C GLU A 295 25.51 -15.48 1.52
N VAL A 296 25.41 -15.11 0.23
CA VAL A 296 24.12 -14.75 -0.38
C VAL A 296 23.27 -16.00 -0.62
N ARG A 297 23.90 -17.13 -0.99
CA ARG A 297 23.19 -18.41 -1.09
C ARG A 297 22.69 -18.88 0.27
N GLU A 298 23.53 -18.79 1.29
CA GLU A 298 23.17 -19.16 2.66
C GLU A 298 21.99 -18.31 3.16
N ALA A 299 22.04 -16.98 2.93
CA ALA A 299 20.92 -16.09 3.24
C ALA A 299 19.63 -16.45 2.49
N MET A 300 19.73 -16.82 1.20
CA MET A 300 18.59 -17.28 0.41
C MET A 300 18.00 -18.59 0.95
N ASP A 301 18.86 -19.58 1.24
CA ASP A 301 18.45 -20.88 1.77
C ASP A 301 17.79 -20.74 3.15
N GLU A 302 18.27 -19.83 4.00
CA GLU A 302 17.67 -19.50 5.29
C GLU A 302 16.33 -18.77 5.13
N ALA A 303 16.28 -17.73 4.27
CA ALA A 303 15.12 -16.87 4.12
C ALA A 303 13.95 -17.55 3.39
N LEU A 304 14.25 -18.41 2.41
CA LEU A 304 13.23 -19.20 1.72
C LEU A 304 13.02 -20.56 2.41
N GLY A 305 13.98 -21.14 3.13
CA GLY A 305 13.81 -22.46 3.75
C GLY A 305 13.62 -23.60 2.73
N SER A 306 13.38 -24.81 3.23
CA SER A 306 13.09 -25.97 2.37
C SER A 306 11.68 -25.88 1.76
N PRO A 307 11.44 -26.43 0.55
CA PRO A 307 10.11 -26.55 -0.02
C PRO A 307 9.20 -27.32 0.93
N ASN A 308 7.96 -26.85 1.11
CA ASN A 308 6.92 -27.57 1.85
C ASN A 308 6.43 -28.81 1.09
#